data_AF-A0A9D5RPU6-F1
#
_entry.id   AF-A0A9D5RPU6-F1
#
_cell.length_a   1.000
_cell.length_b   1.000
_cell.length_c   1.000
_cell.angle_alpha   90.00
_cell.angle_beta   90.00
_cell.angle_gamma   90.00
#
_symmetry.space_group_name_H-M   'P 1'
#
loop_
_entity.id
_entity.type
_entity.pdbx_description
1 polymer ?
#
loop_
_entity_poly.entity_id
_entity_poly.type
_entity_poly.pdbx_seq_one_letter_code
_entity_poly.pdbx_strand_id
1 'polypeptide(L)'
;MVYRITGHSVDARKKPQLFDIYTVEVETGLSAKKETALIHRARNKNVTASSPDKWRFPEQGSEPLLHRPVIIGAGPAGLFCALLLAEHGYRPLLIERGKCMEERMADVEAFWEGTGPVSNHS
;
A
#
# COMPACT_ATOMS: atom_id res chain seq x y z
N MET A 1 -25.28 11.26 -0.95
CA MET A 1 -24.96 9.84 -0.69
C MET A 1 -23.59 9.60 -1.31
N VAL A 2 -22.59 9.33 -0.49
CA VAL A 2 -21.18 9.21 -0.92
C VAL A 2 -20.81 7.73 -0.83
N TYR A 3 -20.18 7.20 -1.86
CA TYR A 3 -19.63 5.84 -1.85
C TYR A 3 -18.18 5.82 -2.33
N ARG A 4 -17.44 4.82 -1.89
CA ARG A 4 -16.05 4.57 -2.28
C ARG A 4 -15.91 3.14 -2.77
N ILE A 5 -15.25 2.94 -3.91
CA ILE A 5 -14.89 1.61 -4.38
C ILE A 5 -13.63 1.18 -3.61
N THR A 6 -13.72 0.10 -2.84
CA THR A 6 -12.60 -0.48 -2.09
C THR A 6 -12.01 -1.72 -2.75
N GLY A 7 -12.72 -2.29 -3.71
CA GLY A 7 -12.22 -3.38 -4.55
C GLY A 7 -12.92 -3.42 -5.90
N HIS A 8 -12.17 -3.78 -6.92
CA HIS A 8 -12.67 -4.04 -8.27
C HIS A 8 -11.94 -5.26 -8.83
N SER A 9 -12.70 -6.22 -9.33
CA SER A 9 -12.15 -7.40 -10.01
C SER A 9 -13.05 -7.83 -11.16
N VAL A 10 -12.51 -8.61 -12.09
CA VAL A 10 -13.25 -9.13 -13.25
C VAL A 10 -13.35 -10.65 -13.13
N ASP A 11 -14.57 -11.17 -13.17
CA ASP A 11 -14.83 -12.60 -13.30
C ASP A 11 -15.02 -12.98 -14.77
N ALA A 12 -14.01 -13.66 -15.30
CA ALA A 12 -13.95 -14.12 -16.69
C ALA A 12 -14.25 -15.62 -16.86
N ARG A 13 -14.78 -16.30 -15.84
CA ARG A 13 -14.94 -17.78 -15.85
C ARG A 13 -16.03 -18.26 -16.80
N LYS A 14 -17.02 -17.44 -17.15
CA LYS A 14 -18.15 -17.80 -18.02
C LYS A 14 -18.08 -17.12 -19.38
N LYS A 15 -17.08 -17.48 -20.20
CA LYS A 15 -16.96 -16.96 -21.57
C LYS A 15 -18.26 -17.19 -22.37
N PRO A 16 -18.72 -16.21 -23.19
CA PRO A 16 -18.10 -14.92 -23.50
C PRO A 16 -18.43 -13.79 -22.49
N GLN A 17 -19.17 -14.08 -21.42
CA GLN A 17 -19.63 -13.08 -20.46
C GLN A 17 -18.52 -12.75 -19.46
N LEU A 18 -18.18 -11.47 -19.37
CA LEU A 18 -17.32 -10.92 -18.33
C LEU A 18 -18.20 -10.21 -17.31
N PHE A 19 -17.93 -10.42 -16.02
CA PHE A 19 -18.62 -9.72 -14.94
C PHE A 19 -17.63 -8.83 -14.19
N ASP A 20 -17.92 -7.54 -14.08
CA ASP A 20 -17.25 -6.66 -13.13
C ASP A 20 -17.84 -6.84 -11.73
N ILE A 21 -16.97 -7.08 -10.77
CA ILE A 21 -17.31 -7.24 -9.35
C ILE A 21 -16.72 -6.07 -8.58
N TYR A 22 -17.60 -5.29 -7.95
CA TYR A 22 -17.24 -4.15 -7.13
C TYR A 22 -17.54 -4.41 -5.66
N THR A 23 -16.59 -4.04 -4.80
CA THR A 23 -16.82 -3.87 -3.36
C THR A 23 -16.88 -2.36 -3.10
N VAL A 24 -17.98 -1.91 -2.50
CA VAL A 24 -18.22 -0.50 -2.22
C VAL A 24 -18.48 -0.28 -0.73
N GLU A 25 -17.87 0.77 -0.19
CA GLU A 25 -18.27 1.36 1.09
C GLU A 25 -19.22 2.50 0.83
N VAL A 26 -20.29 2.61 1.63
CA VAL A 26 -21.34 3.62 1.45
C VAL A 26 -21.52 4.38 2.75
N GLU A 27 -21.41 5.70 2.69
CA GLU A 27 -21.72 6.59 3.81
C GLU A 27 -23.23 6.83 3.85
N THR A 28 -23.88 6.37 4.91
CA THR A 28 -25.35 6.43 5.04
C THR A 28 -25.84 7.71 5.73
N GLY A 29 -24.98 8.39 6.50
CA GLY A 29 -25.36 9.51 7.36
C GLY A 29 -26.30 9.12 8.51
N LEU A 30 -26.53 7.82 8.73
CA LEU A 30 -27.37 7.30 9.81
C LEU A 30 -26.55 7.12 11.09
N SER A 31 -27.24 7.00 12.23
CA SER A 31 -26.58 6.58 13.47
C SER A 31 -26.24 5.09 13.42
N ALA A 32 -25.21 4.68 14.15
CA ALA A 32 -24.76 3.28 14.19
C ALA A 32 -25.90 2.29 14.48
N LYS A 33 -26.83 2.60 15.39
CA LYS A 33 -28.00 1.75 15.68
C LYS A 33 -28.90 1.54 14.45
N LYS A 34 -29.12 2.59 13.66
CA LYS A 34 -29.93 2.53 12.44
C LYS A 34 -29.19 1.78 11.33
N GLU A 35 -27.88 1.91 11.23
CA GLU A 35 -27.07 1.14 10.28
C GLU A 35 -27.11 -0.36 10.59
N THR A 36 -26.97 -0.74 11.85
CA THR A 36 -27.11 -2.15 12.27
C THR A 36 -28.50 -2.71 11.91
N ALA A 37 -29.56 -1.94 12.17
CA ALA A 37 -30.92 -2.33 11.79
C ALA A 37 -31.09 -2.46 10.27
N LEU A 38 -30.48 -1.56 9.49
CA LEU A 38 -30.48 -1.60 8.03
C LEU A 38 -29.78 -2.87 7.50
N ILE A 39 -28.60 -3.18 8.02
CA ILE A 39 -27.83 -4.38 7.67
C ILE A 39 -28.64 -5.64 8.00
N HIS A 40 -29.21 -5.73 9.20
CA HIS A 40 -30.05 -6.86 9.60
C HIS A 40 -31.29 -7.02 8.70
N ARG A 41 -31.92 -5.90 8.31
CA ARG A 41 -33.07 -5.89 7.40
C ARG A 41 -32.70 -6.29 5.97
N ALA A 42 -31.49 -5.98 5.51
CA ALA A 42 -31.04 -6.31 4.16
C ALA A 42 -31.00 -7.83 3.90
N ARG A 43 -30.82 -8.65 4.95
CA ARG A 43 -30.73 -10.13 4.87
C ARG A 43 -29.80 -10.62 3.75
N ASN A 44 -28.74 -9.85 3.48
CA ASN A 44 -27.80 -10.10 2.39
C ASN A 44 -26.39 -10.21 2.96
N LYS A 45 -25.75 -11.35 2.75
CA LYS A 45 -24.38 -11.63 3.21
C LYS A 45 -23.31 -10.69 2.62
N ASN A 46 -23.63 -10.02 1.52
CA ASN A 46 -22.73 -9.05 0.88
C ASN A 46 -22.88 -7.63 1.47
N VAL A 47 -23.74 -7.45 2.48
CA VAL A 47 -23.93 -6.17 3.17
C VAL A 47 -23.49 -6.34 4.61
N THR A 48 -22.36 -5.74 4.95
CA THR A 48 -21.77 -5.79 6.29
C THR A 48 -21.46 -4.38 6.79
N ALA A 49 -21.34 -4.22 8.10
CA ALA A 49 -20.78 -2.99 8.65
C ALA A 49 -19.31 -2.88 8.21
N SER A 50 -18.88 -1.69 7.79
CA SER A 50 -17.45 -1.42 7.57
C SER A 50 -16.83 -0.85 8.83
N SER A 51 -15.72 -1.45 9.25
CA SER A 51 -14.83 -0.93 10.29
C SER A 51 -13.40 -1.00 9.75
N PRO A 52 -12.96 -0.01 8.96
CA PRO A 52 -11.61 -0.05 8.39
C PRO A 52 -10.60 0.08 9.53
N ASP A 53 -9.75 -0.94 9.69
CA ASP A 53 -8.60 -0.86 10.57
C ASP A 53 -7.67 0.23 10.05
N LYS A 54 -7.63 1.35 10.78
CA LYS A 54 -6.66 2.40 10.50
C LYS A 54 -5.31 1.89 10.97
N TRP A 55 -4.39 1.66 10.03
CA TRP A 55 -3.00 1.40 10.36
C TRP A 55 -2.46 2.53 11.26
N ARG A 56 -1.72 2.14 12.29
CA ARG A 56 -1.07 3.06 13.23
C ARG A 56 0.39 2.66 13.35
N PHE A 57 1.26 3.67 13.40
CA PHE A 57 2.65 3.43 13.75
C PHE A 57 2.73 2.89 15.19
N PRO A 58 3.63 1.95 15.49
CA PRO A 58 3.80 1.44 16.85
C PRO A 58 4.10 2.54 17.87
N GLU A 59 3.73 2.30 19.13
CA GLU A 59 4.10 3.20 20.22
C GLU A 59 5.62 3.28 20.36
N GLN A 60 6.13 4.47 20.69
CA GLN A 60 7.54 4.70 20.89
C GLN A 60 8.03 3.99 22.16
N GLY A 61 9.26 3.46 22.13
CA GLY A 61 9.90 2.89 23.32
C GLY A 61 10.25 3.96 24.38
N SER A 62 10.62 3.51 25.57
CA SER A 62 11.00 4.40 26.69
C SER A 62 12.44 4.90 26.62
N GLU A 63 13.31 4.20 25.91
CA GLU A 63 14.74 4.50 25.86
C GLU A 63 15.11 5.29 24.59
N PRO A 64 15.90 6.37 24.71
CA PRO A 64 16.39 7.10 23.55
C PRO A 64 17.39 6.25 22.77
N LEU A 65 17.33 6.34 21.44
CA LEU A 65 18.37 5.73 20.59
C LEU A 65 19.67 6.52 20.72
N LEU A 66 20.77 5.81 21.02
CA LEU A 66 22.13 6.39 21.04
C LEU A 66 22.58 6.85 19.64
N HIS A 67 22.09 6.18 18.59
CA HIS A 67 22.47 6.42 17.21
C HIS A 67 21.25 6.42 16.28
N ARG A 68 21.40 7.05 15.12
CA ARG A 68 20.38 7.05 14.06
C ARG A 68 20.15 5.62 13.55
N PRO A 69 18.90 5.18 13.32
CA PRO A 69 18.63 3.89 12.67
C PRO A 69 19.27 3.84 11.29
N VAL A 70 19.83 2.69 10.93
CA VAL A 70 20.41 2.45 9.60
C VAL A 70 19.53 1.45 8.85
N ILE A 71 19.21 1.78 7.61
CA ILE A 71 18.38 0.98 6.71
C ILE A 71 19.23 0.71 5.46
N ILE A 72 19.39 -0.57 5.12
CA ILE A 72 20.15 -1.00 3.95
C ILE A 72 19.17 -1.50 2.89
N GLY A 73 19.23 -0.89 1.71
CA GLY A 73 18.33 -1.12 0.58
C GLY A 73 17.24 -0.06 0.48
N ALA A 74 17.15 0.62 -0.66
CA ALA A 74 16.11 1.59 -1.02
C ALA A 74 15.03 0.95 -1.93
N GLY A 75 14.78 -0.34 -1.76
CA GLY A 75 13.58 -0.98 -2.28
C GLY A 75 12.31 -0.57 -1.51
N PRO A 76 11.13 -1.09 -1.88
CA PRO A 76 9.86 -0.71 -1.24
C PRO A 76 9.90 -0.83 0.29
N ALA A 77 10.38 -1.95 0.82
CA ALA A 77 10.45 -2.16 2.27
C ALA A 77 11.33 -1.12 2.99
N GLY A 78 12.50 -0.82 2.44
CA GLY A 78 13.43 0.15 3.02
C GLY A 78 12.92 1.59 2.92
N LEU A 79 12.30 1.95 1.80
CA LEU A 79 11.67 3.26 1.61
C LEU A 79 10.51 3.49 2.58
N PHE A 80 9.60 2.52 2.73
CA PHE A 80 8.51 2.62 3.70
C PHE A 80 9.05 2.69 5.14
N CYS A 81 10.04 1.88 5.48
CA CYS A 81 10.69 1.93 6.80
C CYS A 81 11.31 3.31 7.06
N ALA A 82 12.07 3.85 6.10
CA ALA A 82 12.73 5.14 6.21
C ALA A 82 11.73 6.29 6.32
N LEU A 83 10.68 6.27 5.50
CA LEU A 83 9.60 7.27 5.55
C LEU A 83 8.95 7.29 6.92
N LEU A 84 8.48 6.13 7.41
CA LEU A 84 7.77 6.05 8.68
C LEU A 84 8.67 6.47 9.84
N LEU A 85 9.92 6.01 9.89
CA LEU A 85 10.86 6.44 10.93
C LEU A 85 11.18 7.94 10.85
N ALA A 86 11.29 8.51 9.65
CA ALA A 86 11.55 9.93 9.46
C ALA A 86 10.36 10.79 9.93
N GLU A 87 9.12 10.41 9.58
CA GLU A 87 7.89 11.08 10.04
C GLU A 87 7.76 11.08 11.57
N HIS A 88 8.30 10.07 12.23
CA HIS A 88 8.31 9.94 13.70
C HIS A 88 9.59 10.49 14.35
N GLY A 89 10.43 11.23 13.61
CA GLY A 89 11.58 11.96 14.15
C GLY A 89 12.84 11.13 14.40
N TYR A 90 12.88 9.86 14.00
CA TYR A 90 14.03 8.97 14.23
C TYR A 90 15.24 9.25 13.33
N ARG A 91 15.08 10.11 12.30
CA ARG A 91 16.15 10.53 11.39
C ARG A 91 16.95 9.35 10.83
N PRO A 92 16.32 8.37 10.15
CA PRO A 92 17.04 7.20 9.65
C PRO A 92 18.14 7.57 8.63
N LEU A 93 19.13 6.69 8.48
CA LEU A 93 20.12 6.68 7.41
C LEU A 93 19.74 5.58 6.42
N LEU A 94 19.36 5.95 5.20
CA LEU A 94 19.05 5.01 4.13
C LEU A 94 20.25 4.88 3.20
N ILE A 95 20.70 3.66 2.96
CA ILE A 95 21.86 3.35 2.12
C ILE A 95 21.45 2.33 1.06
N GLU A 96 21.72 2.63 -0.20
CA GLU A 96 21.51 1.74 -1.33
C GLU A 96 22.85 1.55 -2.07
N ARG A 97 23.12 0.31 -2.49
CA ARG A 97 24.28 -0.03 -3.32
C ARG A 97 24.07 0.39 -4.77
N GLY A 98 22.84 0.24 -5.25
CA GLY A 98 22.46 0.58 -6.60
C GLY A 98 22.59 2.05 -6.94
N LYS A 99 22.64 2.34 -8.24
CA LYS A 99 22.63 3.70 -8.77
C LYS A 99 21.26 4.36 -8.59
N CYS A 100 21.19 5.68 -8.78
CA CYS A 100 19.91 6.38 -8.86
C CYS A 100 19.05 5.86 -10.02
N MET A 101 17.75 6.15 -9.98
CA MET A 101 16.79 5.61 -10.94
C MET A 101 17.14 5.99 -12.37
N GLU A 102 17.58 7.23 -12.60
CA GLU A 102 17.90 7.75 -13.93
C GLU A 102 19.07 6.98 -14.56
N GLU A 103 20.15 6.79 -13.80
CA GLU A 103 21.32 6.02 -14.26
C GLU A 103 20.98 4.55 -14.43
N ARG A 104 20.17 3.97 -13.51
CA ARG A 104 19.72 2.59 -13.61
C ARG A 104 18.83 2.36 -14.84
N MET A 105 17.97 3.31 -15.19
CA MET A 105 17.16 3.25 -16.40
C MET A 105 18.04 3.27 -17.65
N ALA A 106 19.04 4.13 -17.70
CA ALA A 106 19.98 4.20 -18.82
C ALA A 106 20.79 2.90 -18.98
N ASP A 107 21.31 2.34 -17.87
CA ASP A 107 22.03 1.05 -17.89
C ASP A 107 21.13 -0.09 -18.39
N VAL A 108 19.87 -0.13 -17.94
CA VAL A 108 18.90 -1.14 -18.37
C VAL A 108 18.58 -1.00 -19.85
N GLU A 109 18.35 0.22 -20.34
CA GLU A 109 18.09 0.46 -21.76
C GLU A 109 19.28 0.04 -22.63
N ALA A 110 20.49 0.48 -22.27
CA ALA A 110 21.71 0.11 -22.99
C ALA A 110 21.92 -1.41 -23.04
N PHE A 111 21.60 -2.11 -21.95
CA PHE A 111 21.62 -3.57 -21.93
C PHE A 111 20.60 -4.18 -22.90
N TRP A 112 19.36 -3.69 -22.94
CA TRP A 112 18.33 -4.18 -23.87
C TRP A 112 18.66 -3.91 -25.33
N GLU A 113 19.29 -2.79 -25.64
CA GLU A 113 19.77 -2.44 -26.98
C GLU A 113 21.05 -3.19 -27.39
N GLY A 114 21.67 -3.94 -26.46
CA GLY A 114 22.95 -4.62 -26.68
C GLY A 114 24.14 -3.66 -26.79
N THR A 115 23.97 -2.41 -26.39
CA THR A 115 24.99 -1.35 -26.43
C THR A 115 25.75 -1.22 -25.11
N GLY A 116 25.26 -1.86 -24.04
CA GLY A 116 25.85 -1.86 -22.70
C GLY A 116 25.89 -3.24 -22.02
N PRO A 117 26.82 -3.45 -21.07
CA PRO A 117 26.89 -4.68 -20.28
C PRO A 117 25.79 -4.73 -19.20
N VAL A 118 25.55 -5.91 -18.62
CA VAL A 118 24.74 -6.04 -17.39
C VAL A 118 25.47 -5.32 -16.25
N SER A 119 24.78 -4.37 -15.60
CA SER A 119 25.30 -3.71 -14.40
C SER A 119 25.20 -4.62 -13.17
N ASN A 120 26.34 -4.98 -12.57
CA ASN A 120 26.38 -5.79 -11.33
C ASN A 120 26.06 -4.99 -10.05
N HIS A 121 25.81 -3.70 -10.17
CA HIS A 121 25.44 -2.79 -9.08
C HIS A 121 23.93 -2.55 -9.07
N SER A 122 23.15 -3.64 -9.14
CA SER A 122 21.70 -3.59 -8.89
C SER A 122 21.40 -3.31 -7.42
#